data_AF-A0A084ESQ2-F1
#
_entry.id   AF-A0A084ESQ2-F1
#
_cell.length_a   1.000
_cell.length_b   1.000
_cell.length_c   1.000
_cell.angle_alpha   90.00
_cell.angle_beta   90.00
_cell.angle_gamma   90.00
#
_symmetry.space_group_name_H-M   'P 1'
#
loop_
_entity.id
_entity.type
_entity.pdbx_description
1 polymer ?
#
loop_
_entity_poly.entity_id
_entity_poly.type
_entity_poly.pdbx_seq_one_letter_code
_entity_poly.pdbx_strand_id
1 'polypeptide(L)'
;MKKLLNILGTTAIIITTSFLVIACKASKQIDIKITNPTNKTQKNEEKSKNEKIENTENSKKEEKDQKNEIQSDQSKENKEYVFKRSNKENFDSIKKYGLKLVDSIFQKSEKYEKLKSNSNLSALIRKITSLYSRIAQYKNIEEFESKLLPKSANEALYREFDEAVTDYEKEENNIWKLLN
;
A
#
# COMPACT_ATOMS: atom_id res chain seq x y z
N MET A 1 -33.28 27.66 47.10
CA MET A 1 -34.00 26.40 46.89
C MET A 1 -34.60 26.39 45.48
N LYS A 2 -34.38 25.27 44.80
CA LYS A 2 -34.82 24.82 43.46
C LYS A 2 -36.10 25.45 42.93
N LYS A 3 -36.11 25.89 41.65
CA LYS A 3 -37.11 25.55 40.60
C LYS A 3 -36.52 25.81 39.20
N LEU A 4 -35.80 24.84 38.66
CA LEU A 4 -35.55 24.72 37.22
C LEU A 4 -36.64 23.78 36.67
N LEU A 5 -37.55 24.32 35.88
CA LEU A 5 -38.62 23.55 35.24
C LEU A 5 -38.24 23.25 33.78
N ASN A 6 -38.33 21.97 33.45
CA ASN A 6 -38.13 21.33 32.16
C ASN A 6 -38.69 22.09 30.95
N ILE A 7 -37.87 22.22 29.90
CA ILE A 7 -38.35 22.22 28.51
C ILE A 7 -37.50 21.21 27.74
N LEU A 8 -37.84 19.93 27.91
CA LEU A 8 -37.50 18.86 26.95
C LEU A 8 -38.55 18.94 25.84
N GLY A 9 -38.23 19.70 24.80
CA GLY A 9 -39.01 19.77 23.56
C GLY A 9 -38.40 18.83 22.52
N THR A 10 -38.87 17.59 22.50
CA THR A 10 -38.66 16.61 21.43
C THR A 10 -39.28 17.10 20.13
N THR A 11 -38.48 17.29 19.09
CA THR A 11 -38.98 17.22 17.70
C THR A 11 -38.01 16.45 16.81
N ALA A 12 -38.47 15.23 16.54
CA ALA A 12 -38.20 14.30 15.45
C ALA A 12 -37.21 14.72 14.35
N ILE A 13 -36.26 13.81 14.16
CA ILE A 13 -35.48 13.52 12.97
C ILE A 13 -36.40 13.39 11.73
N ILE A 14 -36.06 14.05 10.62
CA ILE A 14 -36.48 13.65 9.28
C ILE A 14 -35.22 13.46 8.43
N ILE A 15 -34.91 12.20 8.16
CA ILE A 15 -33.88 11.78 7.21
C ILE A 15 -34.57 11.70 5.85
N THR A 16 -34.29 12.62 4.93
CA THR A 16 -34.67 12.44 3.51
C THR A 16 -33.49 11.84 2.77
N THR A 17 -33.39 10.51 2.75
CA THR A 17 -32.50 9.78 1.85
C THR A 17 -33.07 9.82 0.44
N SER A 18 -32.53 10.70 -0.41
CA SER A 18 -32.79 10.65 -1.84
C SER A 18 -31.83 9.64 -2.49
N PHE A 19 -32.29 8.40 -2.67
CA PHE A 19 -31.60 7.43 -3.51
C PHE A 19 -31.75 7.83 -4.98
N LEU A 20 -30.67 8.33 -5.59
CA LEU A 20 -30.57 8.43 -7.04
C LEU A 20 -30.29 7.03 -7.59
N VAL A 21 -31.35 6.37 -8.08
CA VAL A 21 -31.27 5.16 -8.89
C VAL A 21 -30.86 5.60 -10.30
N ILE A 22 -29.57 5.47 -10.64
CA ILE A 22 -29.15 5.58 -12.05
C ILE A 22 -29.19 4.18 -12.64
N ALA A 23 -30.18 3.98 -13.51
CA ALA A 23 -30.45 2.74 -14.20
C ALA A 23 -29.29 2.30 -15.11
N CYS A 24 -29.00 0.99 -15.09
CA CYS A 24 -28.11 0.32 -16.01
C CYS A 24 -28.49 0.60 -17.47
N LYS A 25 -27.61 1.25 -18.23
CA LYS A 25 -27.70 1.25 -19.69
C LYS A 25 -26.84 0.12 -20.24
N ALA A 26 -27.50 -0.70 -21.04
CA ALA A 26 -27.12 -2.01 -21.55
C ALA A 26 -25.68 -2.17 -22.06
N SER A 27 -25.19 -3.39 -21.84
CA SER A 27 -24.02 -4.04 -22.41
C SER A 27 -23.81 -3.70 -23.89
N LYS A 28 -22.68 -3.06 -24.20
CA LYS A 28 -22.14 -3.13 -25.56
C LYS A 28 -21.50 -4.50 -25.73
N GLN A 29 -22.02 -5.24 -26.70
CA GLN A 29 -21.56 -6.54 -27.16
C GLN A 29 -20.04 -6.58 -27.27
N ILE A 30 -19.44 -7.60 -26.66
CA ILE A 30 -18.10 -8.03 -27.01
C ILE A 30 -18.27 -8.88 -28.27
N ASP A 31 -17.78 -8.37 -29.40
CA ASP A 31 -17.73 -9.11 -30.66
C ASP A 31 -16.58 -10.12 -30.58
N ILE A 32 -16.78 -11.23 -29.85
CA ILE A 32 -15.83 -12.33 -29.81
C ILE A 32 -16.07 -13.18 -31.05
N LYS A 33 -15.25 -12.98 -32.09
CA LYS A 33 -15.07 -13.99 -33.14
C LYS A 33 -14.42 -15.23 -32.51
N ILE A 34 -15.25 -16.14 -32.02
CA ILE A 34 -14.89 -17.53 -31.77
C ILE A 34 -14.95 -18.24 -33.12
N THR A 35 -13.82 -18.41 -33.80
CA THR A 35 -13.68 -19.46 -34.81
C THR A 35 -12.94 -20.62 -34.15
N ASN A 36 -13.71 -21.63 -33.78
CA ASN A 36 -13.22 -22.91 -33.27
C ASN A 36 -12.74 -23.83 -34.43
N PRO A 37 -12.02 -24.92 -34.13
CA PRO A 37 -10.84 -25.38 -34.86
C PRO A 37 -11.17 -26.36 -35.98
N THR A 38 -10.26 -26.52 -36.95
CA THR A 38 -10.28 -27.67 -37.85
C THR A 38 -8.86 -28.13 -38.15
N ASN A 39 -8.58 -29.37 -37.76
CA ASN A 39 -7.39 -30.15 -38.07
C ASN A 39 -7.09 -30.20 -39.57
N LYS A 40 -5.81 -30.08 -39.96
CA LYS A 40 -5.13 -31.04 -40.87
C LYS A 40 -3.63 -30.74 -41.04
N THR A 41 -2.85 -31.80 -40.93
CA THR A 41 -1.42 -32.02 -41.15
C THR A 41 -0.94 -31.73 -42.58
N GLN A 42 0.24 -31.10 -42.74
CA GLN A 42 1.36 -31.36 -43.71
C GLN A 42 2.22 -30.08 -43.81
N LYS A 43 3.49 -30.06 -43.35
CA LYS A 43 4.75 -30.59 -43.92
C LYS A 43 5.40 -29.67 -44.97
N ASN A 44 6.64 -29.23 -44.66
CA ASN A 44 7.68 -28.55 -45.48
C ASN A 44 7.38 -27.10 -45.89
N GLU A 45 8.30 -26.14 -45.98
CA GLU A 45 9.77 -25.99 -45.93
C GLU A 45 10.01 -24.52 -45.44
N GLU A 46 11.13 -24.12 -44.83
CA GLU A 46 12.30 -23.62 -45.58
C GLU A 46 13.41 -23.15 -44.60
N LYS A 47 14.66 -23.18 -45.10
CA LYS A 47 15.90 -22.53 -44.62
C LYS A 47 16.89 -23.34 -43.76
N SER A 48 17.52 -24.28 -44.47
CA SER A 48 18.95 -24.30 -44.83
C SER A 48 19.98 -23.95 -43.74
N LYS A 49 20.63 -25.02 -43.27
CA LYS A 49 22.01 -25.04 -42.76
C LYS A 49 23.00 -25.02 -43.94
N ASN A 50 24.18 -24.45 -43.73
CA ASN A 50 25.40 -24.93 -44.40
C ASN A 50 26.57 -24.90 -43.41
N GLU A 51 27.17 -26.08 -43.20
CA GLU A 51 28.48 -26.34 -42.57
C GLU A 51 29.60 -25.91 -43.54
N LYS A 52 30.64 -25.19 -43.10
CA LYS A 52 31.94 -25.62 -42.54
C LYS A 52 32.96 -26.15 -43.58
N ILE A 53 34.17 -25.56 -43.53
CA ILE A 53 35.54 -26.15 -43.58
C ILE A 53 36.55 -25.49 -44.58
N GLU A 54 37.64 -24.97 -43.97
CA GLU A 54 39.08 -24.84 -44.36
C GLU A 54 39.52 -24.14 -45.67
N ASN A 55 40.67 -23.45 -45.80
CA ASN A 55 41.82 -23.11 -44.94
C ASN A 55 42.64 -21.98 -45.62
N THR A 56 43.54 -21.34 -44.84
CA THR A 56 44.83 -20.71 -45.21
C THR A 56 44.91 -19.16 -45.32
N GLU A 57 45.73 -18.59 -44.41
CA GLU A 57 46.56 -17.36 -44.42
C GLU A 57 45.89 -16.02 -44.82
N ASN A 58 46.08 -14.88 -44.15
CA ASN A 58 47.32 -14.34 -43.59
C ASN A 58 47.03 -13.10 -42.71
N SER A 59 47.66 -13.03 -41.53
CA SER A 59 48.26 -11.87 -40.85
C SER A 59 47.51 -10.51 -40.62
N LYS A 60 47.48 -10.15 -39.32
CA LYS A 60 47.55 -8.81 -38.67
C LYS A 60 46.28 -7.95 -38.58
N LYS A 61 45.75 -7.81 -37.35
CA LYS A 61 45.73 -6.53 -36.59
C LYS A 61 45.05 -6.65 -35.20
N GLU A 62 45.83 -6.26 -34.19
CA GLU A 62 45.46 -5.57 -32.94
C GLU A 62 44.38 -6.16 -32.02
N GLU A 63 44.86 -6.90 -31.00
CA GLU A 63 44.11 -7.20 -29.77
C GLU A 63 43.82 -5.90 -29.00
N LYS A 64 42.54 -5.66 -28.71
CA LYS A 64 42.09 -4.68 -27.73
C LYS A 64 41.36 -5.44 -26.63
N ASP A 65 41.89 -5.39 -25.43
CA ASP A 65 41.37 -6.00 -24.21
C ASP A 65 39.88 -5.72 -24.01
N GLN A 66 39.02 -6.74 -24.22
CA GLN A 66 37.68 -6.76 -23.65
C GLN A 66 37.71 -7.67 -22.43
N LYS A 67 37.94 -7.03 -21.29
CA LYS A 67 37.71 -7.55 -19.95
C LYS A 67 36.24 -8.00 -19.86
N ASN A 68 36.00 -9.31 -19.97
CA ASN A 68 34.73 -9.93 -19.62
C ASN A 68 34.51 -9.78 -18.12
N GLU A 69 33.96 -8.64 -17.71
CA GLU A 69 33.44 -8.46 -16.36
C GLU A 69 32.06 -9.11 -16.35
N ILE A 70 32.04 -10.41 -16.03
CA ILE A 70 30.81 -11.14 -15.74
C ILE A 70 30.17 -10.44 -14.55
N GLN A 71 29.19 -9.60 -14.84
CA GLN A 71 28.36 -8.92 -13.87
C GLN A 71 27.57 -10.02 -13.13
N SER A 72 28.07 -10.40 -11.96
CA SER A 72 27.41 -11.34 -11.07
C SER A 72 26.11 -10.69 -10.62
N ASP A 73 25.00 -11.07 -11.25
CA ASP A 73 23.65 -10.83 -10.74
C ASP A 73 23.48 -11.68 -9.48
N GLN A 74 24.08 -11.20 -8.40
CA GLN A 74 23.89 -11.76 -7.08
C GLN A 74 22.45 -11.42 -6.68
N SER A 75 21.53 -12.37 -6.87
CA SER A 75 20.14 -12.20 -6.47
C SER A 75 20.14 -11.83 -5.00
N LYS A 76 19.73 -10.60 -4.67
CA LYS A 76 19.53 -10.18 -3.29
C LYS A 76 18.54 -11.17 -2.68
N GLU A 77 18.98 -11.92 -1.68
CA GLU A 77 18.08 -12.70 -0.82
C GLU A 77 16.92 -11.79 -0.42
N ASN A 78 15.72 -12.09 -0.91
CA ASN A 78 14.50 -11.51 -0.39
C ASN A 78 14.33 -12.06 1.03
N LYS A 79 14.91 -11.36 2.01
CA LYS A 79 14.62 -11.63 3.41
C LYS A 79 13.14 -11.34 3.63
N GLU A 80 12.38 -12.40 3.85
CA GLU A 80 10.97 -12.33 4.20
C GLU A 80 10.80 -11.44 5.44
N TYR A 81 9.83 -10.54 5.41
CA TYR A 81 9.59 -9.61 6.51
C TYR A 81 8.95 -10.36 7.68
N VAL A 82 9.54 -10.25 8.87
CA VAL A 82 8.98 -10.85 10.09
C VAL A 82 8.18 -9.82 10.86
N PHE A 83 6.87 -10.00 10.88
CA PHE A 83 5.94 -9.17 11.64
C PHE A 83 6.17 -9.29 13.14
N LYS A 84 6.16 -8.17 13.86
CA LYS A 84 6.28 -8.16 15.33
C LYS A 84 4.97 -8.44 16.04
N ARG A 85 3.85 -8.12 15.39
CA ARG A 85 2.50 -8.23 15.94
C ARG A 85 1.54 -8.72 14.87
N SER A 86 0.36 -9.16 15.31
CA SER A 86 -0.73 -9.47 14.38
C SER A 86 -1.27 -8.21 13.70
N ASN A 87 -1.89 -8.39 12.52
CA ASN A 87 -2.54 -7.29 11.79
C ASN A 87 -3.58 -6.57 12.66
N LYS A 88 -4.34 -7.34 13.45
CA LYS A 88 -5.36 -6.81 14.35
C LYS A 88 -4.75 -5.93 15.44
N GLU A 89 -3.68 -6.39 16.10
CA GLU A 89 -2.99 -5.59 17.11
C GLU A 89 -2.43 -4.30 16.52
N ASN A 90 -1.83 -4.37 15.32
CA ASN A 90 -1.33 -3.19 14.65
C ASN A 90 -2.46 -2.22 14.26
N PHE A 91 -3.60 -2.72 13.76
CA PHE A 91 -4.79 -1.92 13.45
C PHE A 91 -5.30 -1.19 14.71
N ASP A 92 -5.47 -1.91 15.81
CA ASP A 92 -5.94 -1.36 17.08
C ASP A 92 -4.95 -0.32 17.64
N SER A 93 -3.65 -0.59 17.55
CA SER A 93 -2.59 0.34 17.94
C SER A 93 -2.58 1.62 17.11
N ILE A 94 -2.73 1.54 15.78
CA ILE A 94 -2.83 2.74 14.93
C ILE A 94 -4.06 3.56 15.32
N LYS A 95 -5.21 2.93 15.58
CA LYS A 95 -6.40 3.64 16.06
C LYS A 95 -6.15 4.35 17.39
N LYS A 96 -5.53 3.67 18.34
CA LYS A 96 -5.20 4.20 19.66
C LYS A 96 -4.21 5.37 19.58
N TYR A 97 -3.08 5.19 18.89
CA TYR A 97 -2.01 6.18 18.81
C TYR A 97 -2.40 7.36 17.94
N GLY A 98 -3.04 7.10 16.80
CA GLY A 98 -3.56 8.12 15.90
C GLY A 98 -4.54 9.06 16.57
N LEU A 99 -5.52 8.52 17.29
CA LEU A 99 -6.49 9.33 18.04
C LEU A 99 -5.78 10.22 19.08
N LYS A 100 -4.88 9.64 19.89
CA LYS A 100 -4.13 10.41 20.90
C LYS A 100 -3.31 11.55 20.27
N LEU A 101 -2.64 11.30 19.15
CA LEU A 101 -1.84 12.29 18.45
C LEU A 101 -2.72 13.40 17.87
N VAL A 102 -3.81 13.04 17.19
CA VAL A 102 -4.80 13.97 16.65
C VAL A 102 -5.32 14.87 17.77
N ASP A 103 -5.83 14.30 18.85
CA ASP A 103 -6.38 15.06 19.98
C ASP A 103 -5.34 16.04 20.57
N SER A 104 -4.10 15.57 20.77
CA SER A 104 -3.02 16.39 21.32
C SER A 104 -2.64 17.56 20.39
N ILE A 105 -2.51 17.30 19.09
CA ILE A 105 -2.08 18.29 18.09
C ILE A 105 -3.19 19.32 17.85
N PHE A 106 -4.45 18.88 17.71
CA PHE A 106 -5.58 19.79 17.48
C PHE A 106 -5.83 20.72 18.66
N GLN A 107 -5.64 20.25 19.90
CA GLN A 107 -5.83 21.08 21.08
C GLN A 107 -4.71 22.10 21.30
N LYS A 108 -3.51 21.86 20.76
CA LYS A 108 -2.30 22.64 21.08
C LYS A 108 -1.45 22.87 19.83
N SER A 109 -1.95 23.69 18.90
CA SER A 109 -1.30 23.99 17.62
C SER A 109 0.15 24.47 17.76
N GLU A 110 0.48 25.25 18.80
CA GLU A 110 1.86 25.71 19.08
C GLU A 110 2.86 24.56 19.28
N LYS A 111 2.40 23.41 19.80
CA LYS A 111 3.25 22.23 20.03
C LYS A 111 3.57 21.49 18.74
N TYR A 112 2.74 21.64 17.72
CA TYR A 112 3.03 21.13 16.40
C TYR A 112 4.25 21.84 15.77
N GLU A 113 4.45 23.13 16.04
CA GLU A 113 5.62 23.86 15.55
C GLU A 113 6.93 23.33 16.16
N LYS A 114 6.93 22.97 17.46
CA LYS A 114 8.07 22.29 18.10
C LYS A 114 8.35 20.92 17.50
N LEU A 115 7.32 20.25 16.99
CA LEU A 115 7.48 18.97 16.32
C LEU A 115 8.12 19.14 14.94
N LYS A 116 7.79 20.22 14.21
CA LYS A 116 8.35 20.49 12.88
C LYS A 116 9.87 20.66 12.88
N SER A 117 10.46 21.11 13.99
CA SER A 117 11.92 21.22 14.12
C SER A 117 12.62 19.86 14.23
N ASN A 118 11.88 18.78 14.52
CA ASN A 118 12.37 17.41 14.46
C ASN A 118 11.72 16.65 13.29
N SER A 119 12.41 16.65 12.15
CA SER A 119 11.90 16.07 10.89
C SER A 119 11.52 14.59 11.03
N ASN A 120 12.29 13.80 11.78
CA ASN A 120 12.06 12.37 11.96
C ASN A 120 10.80 12.10 12.78
N LEU A 121 10.64 12.75 13.94
CA LEU A 121 9.45 12.58 14.78
C LEU A 121 8.20 13.16 14.10
N SER A 122 8.34 14.27 13.37
CA SER A 122 7.27 14.84 12.57
C SER A 122 6.81 13.88 11.46
N ALA A 123 7.75 13.25 10.75
CA ALA A 123 7.43 12.26 9.73
C ALA A 123 6.72 11.04 10.34
N LEU A 124 7.18 10.56 11.49
CA LEU A 124 6.56 9.42 12.19
C LEU A 124 5.13 9.73 12.66
N ILE A 125 4.90 10.91 13.24
CA ILE A 125 3.55 11.36 13.62
C ILE A 125 2.65 11.48 12.40
N ARG A 126 3.14 12.06 11.30
CA ARG A 126 2.39 12.13 10.04
C ARG A 126 2.05 10.74 9.52
N LYS A 127 2.98 9.78 9.60
CA LYS A 127 2.73 8.38 9.20
C LYS A 127 1.59 7.78 10.02
N ILE A 128 1.67 7.82 11.35
CA ILE A 128 0.62 7.28 12.24
C ILE A 128 -0.73 7.97 12.02
N THR A 129 -0.76 9.30 11.97
CA THR A 129 -2.02 10.05 11.79
C THR A 129 -2.64 9.86 10.40
N SER A 130 -1.82 9.68 9.36
CA SER A 130 -2.28 9.31 8.03
C SER A 130 -2.92 7.92 8.01
N LEU A 131 -2.24 6.91 8.58
CA LEU A 131 -2.79 5.56 8.69
C LEU A 131 -4.08 5.55 9.51
N TYR A 132 -4.11 6.28 10.62
CA TYR A 132 -5.31 6.48 11.42
C TYR A 132 -6.45 7.05 10.60
N SER A 133 -6.22 8.12 9.84
CA SER A 133 -7.25 8.75 9.00
C SER A 133 -7.81 7.78 7.97
N ARG A 134 -6.98 6.88 7.42
CA ARG A 134 -7.41 5.83 6.49
C ARG A 134 -8.32 4.80 7.16
N ILE A 135 -8.07 4.46 8.44
CA ILE A 135 -8.76 3.35 9.11
C ILE A 135 -9.82 3.77 10.15
N ALA A 136 -9.88 5.05 10.52
CA ALA A 136 -10.69 5.54 11.64
C ALA A 136 -12.18 5.25 11.47
N GLN A 137 -12.68 5.28 10.23
CA GLN A 137 -14.08 5.03 9.91
C GLN A 137 -14.54 3.57 10.11
N TYR A 138 -13.60 2.62 10.17
CA TYR A 138 -13.94 1.21 10.32
C TYR A 138 -13.96 0.83 11.79
N LYS A 139 -14.96 0.04 12.18
CA LYS A 139 -15.10 -0.41 13.57
C LYS A 139 -13.95 -1.31 13.98
N ASN A 140 -13.61 -2.28 13.13
CA ASN A 140 -12.62 -3.32 13.36
C ASN A 140 -11.88 -3.70 12.06
N ILE A 141 -10.90 -4.60 12.19
CA ILE A 141 -10.09 -5.04 11.05
C ILE A 141 -10.91 -5.87 10.05
N GLU A 142 -11.91 -6.63 10.50
CA GLU A 142 -12.73 -7.46 9.60
C GLU A 142 -13.57 -6.57 8.67
N GLU A 143 -14.15 -5.49 9.18
CA GLU A 143 -14.85 -4.50 8.38
C GLU A 143 -13.90 -3.82 7.40
N PHE A 144 -12.70 -3.45 7.87
CA PHE A 144 -11.67 -2.86 7.03
C PHE A 144 -11.26 -3.78 5.87
N GLU A 145 -10.96 -5.04 6.15
CA GLU A 145 -10.57 -6.06 5.18
C GLU A 145 -11.68 -6.37 4.19
N SER A 146 -12.94 -6.43 4.65
CA SER A 146 -14.08 -6.69 3.76
C SER A 146 -14.27 -5.61 2.69
N LYS A 147 -13.77 -4.40 2.95
CA LYS A 147 -13.87 -3.24 2.05
C LYS A 147 -12.59 -3.00 1.23
N LEU A 148 -11.46 -3.61 1.60
CA LEU A 148 -10.22 -3.59 0.80
C LEU A 148 -10.19 -4.79 -0.17
N LEU A 149 -10.52 -4.54 -1.44
CA LEU A 149 -10.27 -5.47 -2.54
C LEU A 149 -8.96 -5.08 -3.25
N PRO A 150 -8.03 -6.00 -3.59
CA PRO A 150 -7.89 -7.43 -3.24
C PRO A 150 -6.83 -7.72 -2.15
N LYS A 151 -6.92 -8.89 -1.48
CA LYS A 151 -6.05 -9.34 -0.36
C LYS A 151 -4.54 -9.20 -0.59
N SER A 152 -4.05 -9.38 -1.81
CA SER A 152 -2.61 -9.28 -2.12
C SER A 152 -2.08 -7.83 -2.04
N ALA A 153 -2.94 -6.83 -2.14
CA ALA A 153 -2.57 -5.43 -1.89
C ALA A 153 -2.37 -5.12 -0.40
N ASN A 154 -2.75 -6.06 0.49
CA ASN A 154 -2.79 -5.81 1.94
C ASN A 154 -1.47 -6.13 2.64
N GLU A 155 -0.59 -6.96 2.08
CA GLU A 155 0.65 -7.32 2.77
C GLU A 155 1.58 -6.11 2.97
N ALA A 156 1.76 -5.30 1.93
CA ALA A 156 2.53 -4.06 2.02
C ALA A 156 1.91 -3.08 3.03
N LEU A 157 0.57 -3.01 3.09
CA LEU A 157 -0.14 -2.19 4.05
C LEU A 157 0.04 -2.69 5.48
N TYR A 158 -0.05 -3.99 5.72
CA TYR A 158 0.14 -4.56 7.05
C TYR A 158 1.57 -4.43 7.52
N ARG A 159 2.53 -4.56 6.60
CA ARG A 159 3.93 -4.26 6.89
C ARG A 159 4.09 -2.78 7.27
N GLU A 160 3.47 -1.88 6.51
CA GLU A 160 3.47 -0.45 6.84
C GLU A 160 2.89 -0.19 8.24
N PHE A 161 1.84 -0.90 8.62
CA PHE A 161 1.24 -0.82 9.94
C PHE A 161 2.22 -1.29 11.02
N ASP A 162 2.82 -2.48 10.87
CA ASP A 162 3.74 -3.06 11.85
C ASP A 162 4.98 -2.17 12.06
N GLU A 163 5.55 -1.67 10.97
CA GLU A 163 6.68 -0.73 10.99
C GLU A 163 6.30 0.59 11.68
N ALA A 164 5.17 1.18 11.32
CA ALA A 164 4.74 2.45 11.91
C ALA A 164 4.52 2.33 13.42
N VAL A 165 3.82 1.28 13.86
CA VAL A 165 3.59 1.01 15.28
C VAL A 165 4.92 0.77 16.01
N THR A 166 5.81 -0.01 15.41
CA THR A 166 7.14 -0.27 15.96
C THR A 166 7.98 0.97 16.14
N ASP A 167 8.03 1.84 15.14
CA ASP A 167 8.84 3.04 15.22
C ASP A 167 8.21 4.07 16.16
N TYR A 168 6.87 4.16 16.20
CA TYR A 168 6.16 4.96 17.19
C TYR A 168 6.48 4.52 18.62
N GLU A 169 6.42 3.22 18.92
CA GLU A 169 6.67 2.71 20.28
C GLU A 169 8.12 2.97 20.74
N LYS A 170 9.09 2.90 19.83
CA LYS A 170 10.49 3.26 20.16
C LYS A 170 10.63 4.75 20.51
N GLU A 171 9.92 5.61 19.79
CA GLU A 171 10.04 7.07 19.91
C GLU A 171 8.96 7.71 20.80
N GLU A 172 8.08 6.91 21.42
CA GLU A 172 6.88 7.40 22.11
C GLU A 172 7.23 8.47 23.15
N ASN A 173 8.23 8.20 23.99
CA ASN A 173 8.68 9.16 25.01
C ASN A 173 9.22 10.47 24.41
N ASN A 174 9.94 10.39 23.29
CA ASN A 174 10.51 11.56 22.64
C ASN A 174 9.41 12.41 21.97
N ILE A 175 8.42 11.75 21.38
CA ILE A 175 7.22 12.39 20.84
C ILE A 175 6.48 13.15 21.95
N TRP A 176 6.16 12.49 23.05
CA TRP A 176 5.36 13.09 24.11
C TRP A 176 6.10 14.17 24.91
N LYS A 177 7.44 14.14 24.98
CA LYS A 177 8.23 15.27 25.52
C LYS A 177 8.05 16.56 24.72
N LEU A 178 7.78 16.47 23.41
CA LEU A 178 7.55 17.64 22.55
C LEU A 178 6.08 18.08 22.58
N LEU A 179 5.16 17.12 22.72
CA LEU A 179 3.71 17.36 22.73
C LEU A 179 3.13 17.67 24.12
N ASN A 180 3.88 17.52 25.21
CA ASN A 180 3.49 17.90 26.58
C ASN A 180 4.14 19.22 27.01
#